data_AF-A0A3P7JNV4-F1
#
_entry.id   AF-A0A3P7JNV4-F1
#
_cell.length_a   1.000
_cell.length_b   1.000
_cell.length_c   1.000
_cell.angle_alpha   90.00
_cell.angle_beta   90.00
_cell.angle_gamma   90.00
#
_symmetry.space_group_name_H-M   'P 1'
#
loop_
_entity.id
_entity.type
_entity.pdbx_description
1 polymer ?
#
loop_
_entity_poly.entity_id
_entity_poly.type
_entity_poly.pdbx_seq_one_letter_code
_entity_poly.pdbx_strand_id
1 'polypeptide(L)'
;MNEALPSLHAPMRASPSRSALLLILFAPQILTIRCYLHHEIWEDGHKLEILPDICSSNRYCVSAIYRDPDPVKKNGYSRGCDRVDCDESDEKNSVWRDAPDGMRCRSHRDYGRQGQICCCKTDLCNSGNFASLTLLLFSLLFV
;
A
#
# COMPACT_ATOMS: atom_id res chain seq x y z
N MET A 1 -60.77 14.57 54.99
CA MET A 1 -60.33 15.34 53.81
C MET A 1 -59.08 14.68 53.30
N ASN A 2 -59.19 14.01 52.16
CA ASN A 2 -58.12 13.28 51.47
C ASN A 2 -57.38 14.26 50.57
N GLU A 3 -56.05 14.29 50.59
CA GLU A 3 -55.26 14.69 49.42
C GLU A 3 -54.09 13.72 49.24
N ALA A 4 -54.11 13.06 48.09
CA ALA A 4 -53.09 12.14 47.62
C ALA A 4 -52.06 12.91 46.78
N LEU A 5 -50.77 12.59 46.97
CA LEU A 5 -49.65 13.17 46.24
C LEU A 5 -49.35 12.31 44.98
N PRO A 6 -49.32 12.87 43.75
CA PRO A 6 -48.95 12.09 42.58
C PRO A 6 -47.43 12.11 42.34
N SER A 7 -46.87 10.91 42.20
CA SER A 7 -45.52 10.60 41.74
C SER A 7 -45.29 11.05 40.29
N LEU A 8 -44.27 11.88 40.05
CA LEU A 8 -43.86 12.33 38.72
C LEU A 8 -42.47 11.76 38.36
N HIS A 9 -42.42 10.54 37.83
CA HIS A 9 -41.27 10.05 37.08
C HIS A 9 -41.65 9.99 35.60
N ALA A 10 -41.16 10.95 34.82
CA ALA A 10 -41.19 10.89 33.36
C ALA A 10 -39.99 10.07 32.87
N PRO A 11 -40.19 9.01 32.05
CA PRO A 11 -39.06 8.37 31.38
C PRO A 11 -38.54 9.27 30.26
N MET A 12 -37.27 9.67 30.35
CA MET A 12 -36.51 10.28 29.25
C MET A 12 -36.46 9.29 28.08
N ARG A 13 -37.29 9.51 27.05
CA ARG A 13 -37.12 8.85 25.74
C ARG A 13 -36.02 9.56 24.99
N ALA A 14 -34.78 9.06 25.10
CA ALA A 14 -33.71 9.43 24.19
C ALA A 14 -34.11 9.01 22.76
N SER A 15 -34.22 9.98 21.86
CA SER A 15 -34.53 9.74 20.45
C SER A 15 -33.28 9.19 19.73
N PRO A 16 -33.31 7.97 19.16
CA PRO A 16 -32.15 7.35 18.52
C PRO A 16 -31.69 8.06 17.23
N SER A 17 -32.46 9.02 16.72
CA SER A 17 -32.18 9.69 15.44
C SER A 17 -30.97 10.64 15.51
N ARG A 18 -30.66 11.20 16.68
CA ARG A 18 -29.47 12.06 16.85
C ARG A 18 -28.17 11.27 16.93
N SER A 19 -28.21 10.03 17.44
CA SER A 19 -27.03 9.18 17.56
C SER A 19 -26.51 8.67 16.21
N ALA A 20 -27.40 8.41 15.26
CA ALA A 20 -27.02 7.90 13.94
C ALA A 20 -26.27 8.94 13.08
N LEU A 21 -26.65 10.23 13.18
CA LEU A 21 -26.01 11.31 12.43
C LEU A 21 -24.55 11.54 12.86
N LEU A 22 -24.26 11.40 14.16
CA LEU A 22 -22.91 11.51 14.70
C LEU A 22 -22.02 10.36 14.20
N LEU A 23 -22.55 9.14 14.09
CA LEU A 23 -21.78 7.99 13.59
C LEU A 23 -21.33 8.15 12.13
N ILE A 24 -22.11 8.86 11.29
CA ILE A 24 -21.76 9.12 9.89
C ILE A 24 -20.65 10.20 9.79
N LEU A 25 -20.70 11.22 10.65
CA LEU A 25 -19.69 12.30 10.68
C LEU A 25 -18.32 11.84 11.20
N PHE A 26 -18.29 10.84 12.10
CA PHE A 26 -17.06 10.26 12.65
C PHE A 26 -16.64 8.94 11.99
N ALA A 27 -17.34 8.52 10.92
CA ALA A 27 -16.90 7.36 10.15
C ALA A 27 -15.56 7.70 9.48
N PRO A 28 -14.48 6.94 9.74
CA PRO A 28 -13.21 7.16 9.07
C PRO A 28 -13.44 7.01 7.57
N GLN A 29 -13.18 8.07 6.82
CA GLN A 29 -13.20 8.03 5.36
C GLN A 29 -12.00 7.18 4.93
N ILE A 30 -12.22 5.89 4.72
CA ILE A 30 -11.20 5.00 4.15
C ILE A 30 -11.07 5.40 2.69
N LEU A 31 -10.16 6.34 2.40
CA LEU A 31 -9.81 6.72 1.04
C LEU A 31 -9.06 5.54 0.42
N THR A 32 -9.75 4.83 -0.47
CA THR A 32 -9.13 3.77 -1.27
C THR A 32 -8.33 4.41 -2.40
N ILE A 33 -7.06 4.01 -2.53
CA ILE A 33 -6.21 4.35 -3.66
C ILE A 33 -6.22 3.22 -4.69
N ARG A 34 -6.05 3.57 -5.96
CA ARG A 34 -5.90 2.61 -7.05
C ARG A 34 -4.43 2.38 -7.37
N CYS A 35 -4.05 1.17 -7.70
CA CYS A 35 -2.67 0.82 -8.05
C CYS A 35 -2.65 -0.06 -9.30
N TYR A 36 -1.58 0.05 -10.10
CA TYR A 36 -1.36 -0.90 -11.19
C TYR A 36 -1.10 -2.29 -10.60
N LEU A 37 -1.74 -3.30 -11.20
CA LEU A 37 -1.52 -4.72 -10.93
C LEU A 37 -0.88 -5.34 -12.17
N HIS A 38 0.33 -5.85 -12.02
CA HIS A 38 0.99 -6.60 -13.09
C HIS A 38 2.10 -7.45 -12.49
N HIS A 39 2.19 -8.71 -12.89
CA HIS A 39 3.27 -9.59 -12.47
C HIS A 39 3.89 -10.19 -13.70
N GLU A 40 5.21 -10.12 -13.77
CA GLU A 40 5.99 -10.81 -14.79
C GLU A 40 7.24 -11.35 -14.11
N ILE A 41 7.16 -12.58 -13.61
CA ILE A 41 8.18 -13.21 -12.77
C ILE A 41 8.61 -14.51 -13.41
N TRP A 42 9.92 -14.77 -13.42
CA TRP A 42 10.51 -16.04 -13.83
C TRP A 42 11.11 -16.73 -12.62
N GLU A 43 10.74 -17.98 -12.38
CA GLU A 43 11.27 -18.83 -11.31
C GLU A 43 11.32 -20.27 -11.80
N ASP A 44 12.43 -20.98 -11.55
CA ASP A 44 12.61 -22.38 -11.99
C ASP A 44 12.33 -22.61 -13.49
N GLY A 45 12.65 -21.63 -14.34
CA GLY A 45 12.40 -21.69 -15.79
C GLY A 45 10.94 -21.49 -16.21
N HIS A 46 10.04 -21.20 -15.26
CA HIS A 46 8.63 -20.96 -15.53
C HIS A 46 8.30 -19.47 -15.39
N LYS A 47 7.45 -18.97 -16.28
CA LYS A 47 6.91 -17.61 -16.19
C LYS A 47 5.60 -17.63 -15.40
N LEU A 48 5.54 -16.86 -14.32
CA LEU A 48 4.33 -16.50 -13.62
C LEU A 48 3.93 -15.09 -14.05
N GLU A 49 2.76 -15.00 -14.70
CA GLU A 49 2.24 -13.75 -15.24
C GLU A 49 0.82 -13.48 -14.73
N ILE A 50 0.60 -12.25 -14.27
CA ILE A 50 -0.73 -11.69 -14.04
C ILE A 50 -0.85 -10.52 -14.99
N LEU A 51 -1.84 -10.59 -15.89
CA LEU A 51 -2.06 -9.57 -16.92
C LEU A 51 -2.30 -8.19 -16.29
N PRO A 52 -1.96 -7.10 -17.01
CA PRO A 52 -2.14 -5.76 -16.51
C PRO A 52 -3.59 -5.46 -16.11
N ASP A 53 -3.78 -4.99 -14.88
CA ASP A 53 -5.07 -4.60 -14.31
C ASP A 53 -4.87 -3.49 -13.25
N ILE A 54 -5.93 -3.15 -12.52
CA ILE A 54 -5.93 -2.19 -11.42
C ILE A 54 -6.47 -2.86 -10.16
N CYS A 55 -5.73 -2.75 -9.06
CA CYS A 55 -6.20 -3.14 -7.73
C CYS A 55 -6.54 -1.91 -6.88
N SER A 56 -7.33 -2.10 -5.83
CA SER A 56 -7.66 -1.07 -4.85
C SER A 56 -7.03 -1.39 -3.50
N SER A 57 -6.38 -0.40 -2.89
CA SER A 57 -5.71 -0.49 -1.60
C SER A 57 -6.23 0.59 -0.67
N ASN A 58 -6.20 0.37 0.63
CA ASN A 58 -6.53 1.40 1.61
C ASN A 58 -5.32 2.22 2.06
N ARG A 59 -4.10 1.90 1.57
CA ARG A 59 -2.89 2.56 2.09
C ARG A 59 -1.72 2.65 1.11
N TYR A 60 -1.37 1.55 0.44
CA TYR A 60 -0.14 1.47 -0.36
C TYR A 60 -0.35 0.84 -1.74
N CYS A 61 0.34 1.42 -2.72
CA CYS A 61 0.73 0.73 -3.94
C CYS A 61 2.16 0.22 -3.78
N VAL A 62 2.40 -0.99 -4.26
CA VAL A 62 3.71 -1.65 -4.24
C VAL A 62 4.23 -1.83 -5.65
N SER A 63 5.55 -1.78 -5.75
CA SER A 63 6.30 -2.08 -6.96
C SER A 63 7.58 -2.80 -6.54
N ALA A 64 7.83 -3.98 -7.10
CA ALA A 64 8.93 -4.85 -6.72
C ALA A 64 9.71 -5.31 -7.95
N ILE A 65 11.04 -5.36 -7.81
CA ILE A 65 11.96 -5.92 -8.79
C ILE A 65 12.56 -7.18 -8.18
N TYR A 66 12.42 -8.28 -8.88
CA TYR A 66 13.11 -9.53 -8.58
C TYR A 66 14.39 -9.61 -9.41
N ARG A 67 15.54 -9.75 -8.77
CA ARG A 67 16.82 -9.85 -9.48
C ARG A 67 17.84 -10.65 -8.66
N ASP A 68 18.18 -11.84 -9.15
CA ASP A 68 19.24 -12.67 -8.59
C ASP A 68 20.18 -13.16 -9.70
N PRO A 69 21.51 -13.17 -9.46
CA PRO A 69 22.46 -13.79 -10.39
C PRO A 69 22.22 -15.28 -10.64
N ASP A 70 21.57 -15.96 -9.70
CA ASP A 70 21.16 -17.35 -9.86
C ASP A 70 19.91 -17.44 -10.75
N PRO A 71 19.99 -18.03 -11.96
CA PRO A 71 18.88 -18.06 -12.91
C PRO A 71 17.71 -18.95 -12.47
N VAL A 72 17.90 -19.79 -11.45
CA VAL A 72 16.84 -20.64 -10.89
C VAL A 72 15.90 -19.82 -9.99
N LYS A 73 16.41 -18.72 -9.42
CA LYS A 73 15.63 -17.86 -8.52
C LYS A 73 14.75 -16.86 -9.27
N LYS A 74 13.81 -16.28 -8.51
CA LYS A 74 12.91 -15.22 -8.98
C LYS A 74 13.67 -14.07 -9.65
N ASN A 75 13.31 -13.80 -10.89
CA ASN A 75 13.70 -12.62 -11.65
C ASN A 75 12.46 -11.98 -12.26
N GLY A 76 12.47 -10.67 -12.55
CA GLY A 76 11.35 -9.97 -13.15
C GLY A 76 10.80 -8.84 -12.28
N TYR A 77 9.50 -8.57 -12.35
CA TYR A 77 8.88 -7.47 -11.61
C TYR A 77 7.43 -7.76 -11.23
N SER A 78 6.97 -7.07 -10.20
CA SER A 78 5.59 -7.12 -9.72
C SER A 78 5.12 -5.73 -9.33
N ARG A 79 3.84 -5.45 -9.53
CA ARG A 79 3.13 -4.25 -9.10
C ARG A 79 1.80 -4.68 -8.51
N GLY A 80 1.34 -4.00 -7.47
CA GLY A 80 0.02 -4.28 -6.92
C GLY A 80 -0.30 -3.48 -5.67
N CYS A 81 -1.15 -4.09 -4.85
CA CYS A 81 -1.64 -3.55 -3.60
C CYS A 81 -1.16 -4.47 -2.47
N ASP A 82 -0.08 -4.08 -1.79
CA ASP A 82 0.43 -4.83 -0.64
C ASP A 82 0.64 -3.89 0.54
N ARG A 83 0.00 -4.21 1.67
CA ARG A 83 0.12 -3.46 2.92
C ARG A 83 1.27 -3.98 3.77
N VAL A 84 1.43 -5.30 3.83
CA VAL A 84 2.33 -5.97 4.78
C VAL A 84 3.77 -5.62 4.44
N ASP A 85 4.11 -5.65 3.15
CA ASP A 85 5.47 -5.35 2.71
C ASP A 85 5.83 -3.85 2.84
N CYS A 86 4.82 -2.98 2.93
CA CYS A 86 4.95 -1.53 2.90
C CYS A 86 4.69 -0.82 4.23
N ASP A 87 4.19 -1.51 5.26
CA ASP A 87 3.90 -0.89 6.56
C ASP A 87 5.15 -0.25 7.19
N GLU A 88 6.31 -0.90 7.08
CA GLU A 88 7.59 -0.38 7.57
C GLU A 88 8.12 0.83 6.77
N SER A 89 7.57 1.10 5.58
CA SER A 89 7.99 2.25 4.76
C SER A 89 7.58 3.59 5.36
N ASP A 90 6.72 3.60 6.37
CA ASP A 90 6.37 4.81 7.14
C ASP A 90 7.42 5.16 8.19
N GLU A 91 8.25 4.18 8.57
CA GLU A 91 9.27 4.39 9.57
C GLU A 91 10.40 5.26 9.00
N LYS A 92 10.98 6.08 9.88
CA LYS A 92 12.18 6.88 9.55
C LYS A 92 13.48 6.07 9.70
N ASN A 93 13.37 4.75 9.79
CA ASN A 93 14.49 3.84 9.92
C ASN A 93 15.35 3.86 8.63
N SER A 94 16.66 3.64 8.78
CA SER A 94 17.70 3.96 7.78
C SER A 94 17.69 3.08 6.51
N VAL A 95 16.82 2.08 6.43
CA VAL A 95 16.81 1.08 5.35
C VAL A 95 15.97 1.53 4.16
N TRP A 96 14.89 2.30 4.39
CA TRP A 96 14.03 2.85 3.36
C TRP A 96 14.54 4.21 2.88
N ARG A 97 14.81 4.32 1.58
CA ARG A 97 15.31 5.53 0.93
C ARG A 97 14.20 6.17 0.10
N ASP A 98 14.12 7.49 0.16
CA ASP A 98 13.23 8.23 -0.73
C ASP A 98 13.71 8.08 -2.18
N ALA A 99 12.76 7.89 -3.07
CA ALA A 99 12.92 7.73 -4.50
C ALA A 99 12.03 8.76 -5.22
N PRO A 100 12.17 8.92 -6.55
CA PRO A 100 11.31 9.81 -7.32
C PRO A 100 9.81 9.53 -7.10
N ASP A 101 8.99 10.54 -7.39
CA ASP A 101 7.52 10.43 -7.37
C ASP A 101 6.92 10.09 -5.99
N GLY A 102 7.66 10.38 -4.91
CA GLY A 102 7.21 10.14 -3.54
C GLY A 102 7.22 8.66 -3.13
N MET A 103 7.96 7.83 -3.88
CA MET A 103 8.20 6.44 -3.51
C MET A 103 9.23 6.33 -2.38
N ARG A 104 9.10 5.30 -1.56
CA ARG A 104 10.15 4.86 -0.64
C ARG A 104 10.55 3.44 -0.97
N CYS A 105 11.84 3.21 -1.13
CA CYS A 105 12.38 1.94 -1.61
C CYS A 105 13.41 1.35 -0.64
N ARG A 106 13.46 0.02 -0.58
CA ARG A 106 14.52 -0.71 0.11
C ARG A 106 14.94 -1.95 -0.67
N SER A 107 16.21 -2.33 -0.55
CA SER A 107 16.65 -3.64 -0.99
C SER A 107 16.05 -4.72 -0.09
N HIS A 108 15.66 -5.85 -0.68
CA HIS A 108 15.03 -6.94 0.05
C HIS A 108 15.51 -8.29 -0.48
N ARG A 109 16.05 -9.13 0.42
CA ARG A 109 16.74 -10.37 0.04
C ARG A 109 15.82 -11.41 -0.61
N ASP A 110 14.55 -11.45 -0.18
CA ASP A 110 13.54 -12.35 -0.76
C ASP A 110 13.19 -12.02 -2.21
N TYR A 111 13.57 -10.84 -2.71
CA TYR A 111 13.42 -10.43 -4.09
C TYR A 111 14.72 -10.65 -4.89
N GLY A 112 15.69 -11.37 -4.31
CA GLY A 112 16.99 -11.66 -4.90
C GLY A 112 18.10 -10.74 -4.39
N ARG A 113 19.36 -11.09 -4.69
CA ARG A 113 20.54 -10.31 -4.25
C ARG A 113 20.53 -8.85 -4.69
N GLN A 114 19.86 -8.54 -5.80
CA GLN A 114 19.69 -7.20 -6.34
C GLN A 114 18.21 -6.78 -6.34
N GLY A 115 17.39 -7.49 -5.56
CA GLY A 115 15.96 -7.24 -5.43
C GLY A 115 15.67 -5.98 -4.65
N GLN A 116 14.57 -5.33 -5.02
CA GLN A 116 14.11 -4.09 -4.40
C GLN A 116 12.59 -4.09 -4.33
N ILE A 117 12.07 -3.48 -3.27
CA ILE A 117 10.66 -3.13 -3.12
C ILE A 117 10.53 -1.63 -2.90
N CYS A 118 9.52 -1.03 -3.54
CA CYS A 118 9.16 0.36 -3.46
C CYS A 118 7.67 0.51 -3.13
N CYS A 119 7.36 1.46 -2.25
CA CYS A 119 6.02 1.72 -1.74
C CYS A 119 5.66 3.19 -1.93
N CYS A 120 4.39 3.46 -2.26
CA CYS A 120 3.85 4.81 -2.39
C CYS A 120 2.36 4.85 -2.03
N LYS A 121 1.82 6.04 -1.81
CA LYS A 121 0.49 6.24 -1.18
C LYS A 121 -0.49 7.07 -2.02
N THR A 122 -0.17 7.32 -3.28
CA THR A 122 -0.99 8.13 -4.19
C THR A 122 -1.57 7.25 -5.31
N ASP A 123 -2.67 7.70 -5.90
CA ASP A 123 -3.33 6.97 -6.98
C ASP A 123 -2.35 6.68 -8.13
N LEU A 124 -2.27 5.41 -8.53
CA LEU A 124 -1.51 4.90 -9.66
C LEU A 124 -0.01 5.22 -9.60
N CYS A 125 0.52 5.44 -8.40
CA CYS A 125 1.90 5.86 -8.20
C CYS A 125 2.93 4.78 -8.55
N ASN A 126 2.56 3.49 -8.51
CA ASN A 126 3.44 2.37 -8.86
C ASN A 126 3.61 2.18 -10.39
N SER A 127 3.39 3.22 -11.18
CA SER A 127 3.64 3.24 -12.63
C SER A 127 5.13 3.30 -12.99
N GLY A 128 5.97 3.77 -12.06
CA GLY A 128 7.38 4.05 -12.28
C GLY A 128 8.12 2.94 -13.02
N ASN A 129 8.80 3.32 -14.10
CA ASN A 129 9.66 2.43 -14.86
C ASN A 129 10.99 2.27 -14.12
N PHE A 130 11.17 1.13 -13.46
CA PHE A 130 12.41 0.77 -12.78
C PHE A 130 13.66 0.74 -13.68
N ALA A 131 13.47 0.79 -15.00
CA ALA A 131 14.55 0.93 -15.98
C ALA A 131 15.39 2.21 -15.79
N SER A 132 14.88 3.24 -15.10
CA SER A 132 15.56 4.54 -14.97
C SER A 132 16.79 4.51 -14.05
N LEU A 133 16.85 3.64 -13.03
CA LEU A 133 17.99 3.62 -12.09
C LEU A 133 19.25 2.95 -12.68
N THR A 134 19.10 1.99 -13.61
CA THR A 134 20.24 1.34 -14.26
C THR A 134 20.91 2.22 -15.31
N LEU A 135 20.18 3.13 -15.96
CA LEU A 135 20.74 4.04 -16.97
C LEU A 135 21.61 5.16 -16.38
N LEU A 136 21.35 5.59 -15.13
CA LEU A 136 22.17 6.60 -14.44
C LEU A 136 23.49 6.04 -13.92
N LEU A 137 23.57 4.76 -13.56
CA LEU A 137 24.83 4.12 -13.15
C LEU A 137 25.73 3.79 -14.36
N PHE A 138 25.16 3.46 -15.51
CA PHE A 138 25.93 3.23 -16.74
C PHE A 138 26.49 4.53 -17.34
N SER A 139 25.84 5.68 -17.15
CA SER A 139 26.34 6.96 -17.68
C SER A 139 27.48 7.57 -16.84
N LEU A 140 27.66 7.15 -15.57
CA LEU A 140 28.78 7.58 -14.71
C LEU A 140 30.01 6.65 -14.78
N LEU A 141 29.88 5.47 -15.38
CA LEU A 141 30.97 4.50 -15.56
C LEU A 141 31.65 4.60 -16.95
N PHE A 142 31.11 5.43 -17.84
CA PHE A 142 31.61 5.65 -19.21
C PHE A 142 31.95 7.13 -19.51
N VAL A 143 32.18 7.94 -18.47
CA VAL A 143 32.84 9.26 -18.57
C VAL A 143 34.20 9.18 -17.90
#